data_AF-A0A8T6P3P3-F1
#
_entry.id   AF-A0A8T6P3P3-F1
#
_cell.length_a   1.000
_cell.length_b   1.000
_cell.length_c   1.000
_cell.angle_alpha   90.00
_cell.angle_beta   90.00
_cell.angle_gamma   90.00
#
_symmetry.space_group_name_H-M   'P 1'
#
loop_
_entity.id
_entity.type
_entity.pdbx_description
1 polymer ?
#
loop_
_entity_poly.entity_id
_entity_poly.type
_entity_poly.pdbx_seq_one_letter_code
_entity_poly.pdbx_strand_id
1 'polypeptide(L)'
;MLFIGLDDTDNAESRGTGRLARMIAEDLARNFHLHGVIRHQLAKDAAIPMTKKNSSASIMLGTPAGFTANGLVDRIKTLMLADFMPGSDPGLCVATAVSPDVIAFGQRAKQQIMTQEDARHLAERSGLTLLGLGGTEDGVIGALASVGLAASGDDGRYIIVGRSREISGELPVAEVLAAGIDVVQTPGGEMVSEGLIAIDKLRPARRGGQAVAYVEWDQGVWRHIRYE
;
A
#
# COMPACT_ATOMS: atom_id res chain seq x y z
N MET A 1 7.03 8.01 -11.61
CA MET A 1 6.50 7.35 -10.40
C MET A 1 7.11 5.97 -10.34
N LEU A 2 7.49 5.51 -9.16
CA LEU A 2 7.95 4.16 -8.91
C LEU A 2 6.99 3.50 -7.91
N PHE A 3 6.58 2.28 -8.22
CA PHE A 3 5.75 1.43 -7.37
C PHE A 3 6.58 0.26 -6.87
N ILE A 4 6.55 0.02 -5.56
CA ILE A 4 7.22 -1.10 -4.90
C ILE A 4 6.16 -1.88 -4.15
N GLY A 5 5.95 -3.13 -4.52
CA GLY A 5 5.03 -4.06 -3.87
C GLY A 5 5.75 -5.02 -2.95
N LEU A 6 5.16 -5.27 -1.79
CA LEU A 6 5.67 -6.12 -0.72
C LEU A 6 4.54 -7.03 -0.23
N ASP A 7 4.82 -8.32 -0.08
CA ASP A 7 3.89 -9.22 0.61
C ASP A 7 4.60 -10.36 1.34
N ASP A 8 3.85 -10.99 2.24
CA ASP A 8 4.22 -12.19 2.99
C ASP A 8 5.57 -12.08 3.70
N THR A 9 5.75 -10.96 4.40
CA THR A 9 7.00 -10.66 5.12
C THR A 9 6.87 -10.92 6.62
N ASP A 10 5.78 -11.55 7.05
CA ASP A 10 5.44 -11.75 8.46
C ASP A 10 5.00 -13.18 8.75
N ASN A 11 5.19 -13.59 10.00
CA ASN A 11 4.58 -14.77 10.60
C ASN A 11 3.72 -14.37 11.82
N ALA A 12 3.03 -15.33 12.44
CA ALA A 12 2.09 -15.10 13.55
C ALA A 12 2.68 -14.34 14.76
N GLU A 13 4.00 -14.47 15.01
CA GLU A 13 4.70 -13.90 16.16
C GLU A 13 5.44 -12.59 15.82
N SER A 14 5.54 -12.26 14.54
CA SER A 14 6.31 -11.11 14.05
C SER A 14 5.48 -9.84 13.84
N ARG A 15 6.17 -8.77 13.44
CA ARG A 15 5.52 -7.54 12.97
C ARG A 15 4.95 -7.73 11.57
N GLY A 16 3.76 -7.16 11.33
CA GLY A 16 3.11 -7.36 10.03
C GLY A 16 3.76 -6.64 8.84
N THR A 17 3.49 -7.08 7.60
CA THR A 17 4.03 -6.52 6.33
C THR A 17 3.95 -4.99 6.24
N GLY A 18 2.83 -4.40 6.70
CA GLY A 18 2.66 -2.94 6.72
C GLY A 18 3.59 -2.18 7.68
N ARG A 19 4.30 -2.85 8.60
CA ARG A 19 5.36 -2.23 9.41
C ARG A 19 6.68 -2.22 8.65
N LEU A 20 7.05 -3.33 8.01
CA LEU A 20 8.25 -3.40 7.16
C LEU A 20 8.17 -2.40 6.00
N ALA A 21 7.03 -2.33 5.31
CA ALA A 21 6.81 -1.36 4.23
C ALA A 21 7.04 0.10 4.67
N ARG A 22 6.65 0.45 5.91
CA ARG A 22 6.89 1.80 6.46
C ARG A 22 8.35 2.06 6.76
N MET A 23 9.06 1.08 7.33
CA MET A 23 10.48 1.20 7.61
C MET A 23 11.29 1.36 6.32
N ILE A 24 10.95 0.59 5.28
CA ILE A 24 11.55 0.74 3.95
C ILE A 24 11.22 2.12 3.39
N ALA A 25 9.96 2.56 3.46
CA ALA A 25 9.58 3.89 2.97
C ALA A 25 10.32 5.03 3.68
N GLU A 26 10.52 4.94 5.00
CA GLU A 26 11.31 5.91 5.79
C GLU A 26 12.79 5.95 5.36
N ASP A 27 13.38 4.79 5.06
CA ASP A 27 14.76 4.71 4.54
C ASP A 27 14.88 5.32 3.13
N LEU A 28 13.90 5.04 2.26
CA LEU A 28 13.87 5.55 0.88
C LEU A 28 13.52 7.04 0.80
N ALA A 29 12.71 7.56 1.73
CA ALA A 29 12.32 8.97 1.79
C ALA A 29 13.51 9.94 1.98
N ARG A 30 14.68 9.43 2.39
CA ARG A 30 15.92 10.20 2.47
C ARG A 30 16.44 10.65 1.10
N ASN A 31 16.08 9.94 0.03
CA ASN A 31 16.56 10.18 -1.32
C ASN A 31 15.44 10.40 -2.34
N PHE A 32 14.19 10.07 -1.99
CA PHE A 32 13.05 10.14 -2.88
C PHE A 32 11.88 10.85 -2.21
N HIS A 33 11.06 11.54 -3.01
CA HIS A 33 9.80 12.06 -2.51
C HIS A 33 8.82 10.89 -2.30
N LEU A 34 8.38 10.67 -1.06
CA LEU A 34 7.40 9.64 -0.73
C LEU A 34 5.98 10.16 -0.99
N HIS A 35 5.27 9.56 -1.96
CA HIS A 35 3.85 9.85 -2.17
C HIS A 35 2.95 9.11 -1.19
N GLY A 36 3.36 7.93 -0.73
CA GLY A 36 2.65 7.22 0.32
C GLY A 36 3.01 5.75 0.40
N VAL A 37 2.50 5.13 1.46
CA VAL A 37 2.51 3.68 1.66
C VAL A 37 1.07 3.24 1.81
N ILE A 38 0.63 2.30 1.00
CA ILE A 38 -0.77 1.85 0.93
C ILE A 38 -0.82 0.39 1.35
N ARG A 39 -1.83 0.04 2.16
CA ARG A 39 -2.17 -1.35 2.42
C ARG A 39 -3.35 -1.74 1.55
N HIS A 40 -3.21 -2.86 0.86
CA HIS A 40 -4.24 -3.47 0.02
C HIS A 40 -4.89 -4.63 0.77
N GLN A 41 -6.13 -4.97 0.40
CA GLN A 41 -6.80 -6.16 0.93
C GLN A 41 -6.97 -7.14 -0.22
N LEU A 42 -6.34 -8.31 -0.09
CA LEU A 42 -6.46 -9.39 -1.07
C LEU A 42 -7.64 -10.32 -0.69
N ALA A 43 -7.89 -11.32 -1.53
CA ALA A 43 -8.99 -12.26 -1.37
C ALA A 43 -9.04 -12.87 0.03
N LYS A 44 -10.24 -12.93 0.60
CA LYS A 44 -10.51 -13.64 1.85
C LYS A 44 -11.05 -15.01 1.49
N ASP A 45 -10.18 -16.01 1.53
CA ASP A 45 -10.53 -17.40 1.24
C ASP A 45 -9.89 -18.32 2.28
N ALA A 46 -10.60 -19.36 2.71
CA ALA A 46 -10.11 -20.32 3.69
C ALA A 46 -8.96 -21.19 3.14
N ALA A 47 -8.85 -21.31 1.82
CA ALA A 47 -7.76 -22.04 1.16
C ALA A 47 -6.45 -21.23 1.07
N ILE A 48 -6.46 -19.94 1.42
CA ILE A 48 -5.25 -19.09 1.41
C ILE A 48 -4.64 -19.08 2.81
N PRO A 49 -3.41 -19.60 3.00
CA PRO A 49 -2.68 -19.45 4.25
C PRO A 49 -2.51 -17.96 4.60
N MET A 50 -2.87 -17.55 5.81
CA MET A 50 -2.63 -16.19 6.28
C MET A 50 -2.40 -16.14 7.80
N THR A 51 -1.56 -15.22 8.25
CA THR A 51 -1.25 -15.01 9.67
C THR A 51 -2.42 -14.36 10.41
N LYS A 52 -2.90 -13.22 9.91
CA LYS A 52 -4.04 -12.46 10.46
C LYS A 52 -4.98 -11.95 9.38
N LYS A 53 -4.41 -11.41 8.29
CA LYS A 53 -5.15 -10.87 7.15
C LYS A 53 -4.33 -11.12 5.90
N ASN A 54 -4.95 -11.68 4.87
CA ASN A 54 -4.36 -11.74 3.55
C ASN A 54 -4.24 -10.31 2.97
N SER A 55 -3.08 -9.69 3.09
CA SER A 55 -2.88 -8.30 2.65
C SER A 55 -1.45 -7.96 2.37
N SER A 56 -1.26 -7.33 1.22
CA SER A 56 0.01 -6.77 0.77
C SER A 56 0.11 -5.26 1.03
N ALA A 57 1.31 -4.71 0.83
CA ALA A 57 1.60 -3.30 0.93
C ALA A 57 2.31 -2.79 -0.32
N SER A 58 2.05 -1.54 -0.69
CA SER A 58 2.78 -0.83 -1.74
C SER A 58 3.41 0.46 -1.22
N ILE A 59 4.54 0.85 -1.79
CA ILE A 59 5.23 2.12 -1.56
C ILE A 59 5.28 2.86 -2.90
N MET A 60 4.90 4.13 -2.90
CA MET A 60 4.93 4.98 -4.09
C MET A 60 5.95 6.10 -3.92
N LEU A 61 6.90 6.19 -4.85
CA LEU A 61 7.97 7.18 -4.83
C LEU A 61 7.97 8.04 -6.10
N GLY A 62 8.19 9.34 -5.90
CA GLY A 62 8.45 10.28 -6.96
C GLY A 62 9.84 10.02 -7.54
N THR A 63 9.92 9.88 -8.86
CA THR A 63 11.17 9.61 -9.58
C THR A 63 11.31 10.58 -10.74
N PRO A 64 12.55 11.03 -11.06
CA PRO A 64 12.79 11.85 -12.23
C PRO A 64 12.53 11.07 -13.53
N ALA A 65 12.33 11.80 -14.63
CA ALA A 65 12.18 11.19 -15.95
C ALA A 65 13.43 10.34 -16.30
N GLY A 66 13.21 9.17 -16.90
CA GLY A 66 14.29 8.25 -17.26
C GLY A 66 14.91 7.48 -16.08
N PHE A 67 14.36 7.59 -14.86
CA PHE A 67 14.84 6.84 -13.70
C PHE A 67 14.80 5.32 -13.95
N THR A 68 15.90 4.64 -13.65
CA THR A 68 16.00 3.18 -13.61
C THR A 68 16.07 2.72 -12.16
N ALA A 69 15.35 1.65 -11.81
CA ALA A 69 15.38 1.09 -10.45
C ALA A 69 16.65 0.28 -10.12
N ASN A 70 17.66 0.28 -11.00
CA ASN A 70 18.92 -0.42 -10.81
C ASN A 70 19.61 0.01 -9.51
N GLY A 71 20.06 -0.94 -8.69
CA GLY A 71 20.62 -0.71 -7.35
C GLY A 71 19.59 -0.41 -6.25
N LEU A 72 18.44 0.19 -6.59
CA LEU A 72 17.34 0.37 -5.63
C LEU A 72 16.68 -0.96 -5.29
N VAL A 73 16.51 -1.85 -6.28
CA VAL A 73 16.02 -3.23 -6.05
C VAL A 73 16.89 -3.95 -5.03
N ASP A 74 18.22 -3.92 -5.20
CA ASP A 74 19.15 -4.59 -4.29
C ASP A 74 19.08 -4.00 -2.88
N ARG A 75 19.01 -2.67 -2.75
CA ARG A 75 18.81 -2.00 -1.45
C ARG A 75 17.53 -2.46 -0.76
N ILE A 76 16.40 -2.49 -1.48
CA ILE A 76 15.11 -2.93 -0.91
C ILE A 76 15.18 -4.39 -0.50
N LYS A 77 15.76 -5.25 -1.35
CA LYS A 77 16.00 -6.66 -1.05
C LYS A 77 16.83 -6.82 0.23
N THR A 78 17.93 -6.07 0.38
CA THR A 78 18.74 -6.10 1.60
C THR A 78 17.93 -5.71 2.84
N LEU A 79 17.10 -4.66 2.77
CA LEU A 79 16.25 -4.24 3.88
C LEU A 79 15.20 -5.30 4.25
N MET A 80 14.59 -5.95 3.25
CA MET A 80 13.64 -7.03 3.49
C MET A 80 14.31 -8.26 4.13
N LEU A 81 15.47 -8.66 3.62
CA LEU A 81 16.21 -9.82 4.13
C LEU A 81 16.80 -9.57 5.53
N ALA A 82 17.18 -8.33 5.85
CA ALA A 82 17.59 -7.96 7.20
C ALA A 82 16.46 -8.10 8.24
N ASP A 83 15.21 -8.13 7.78
CA ASP A 83 14.01 -8.37 8.60
C ASP A 83 13.34 -9.71 8.28
N PHE A 84 14.07 -10.63 7.65
CA PHE A 84 13.51 -11.91 7.23
C PHE A 84 12.99 -12.71 8.42
N MET A 85 11.73 -13.13 8.35
CA MET A 85 11.09 -13.97 9.36
C MET A 85 11.05 -15.42 8.90
N PRO A 86 11.64 -16.37 9.65
CA PRO A 86 11.50 -17.79 9.34
C PRO A 86 10.02 -18.18 9.25
N GLY A 87 9.67 -18.92 8.18
CA GLY A 87 8.30 -19.34 7.88
C GLY A 87 7.44 -18.28 7.19
N SER A 88 8.02 -17.19 6.69
CA SER A 88 7.38 -16.26 5.75
C SER A 88 7.90 -16.47 4.33
N ASP A 89 7.16 -15.98 3.33
CA ASP A 89 7.45 -16.18 1.91
C ASP A 89 7.63 -14.83 1.15
N PRO A 90 8.60 -13.96 1.53
CA PRO A 90 8.55 -12.56 1.14
C PRO A 90 8.63 -12.34 -0.37
N GLY A 91 7.68 -11.59 -0.90
CA GLY A 91 7.66 -11.16 -2.30
C GLY A 91 8.00 -9.70 -2.47
N LEU A 92 8.78 -9.38 -3.53
CA LEU A 92 9.13 -8.02 -3.92
C LEU A 92 8.82 -7.79 -5.40
N CYS A 93 8.00 -6.78 -5.70
CA CYS A 93 7.75 -6.31 -7.06
C CYS A 93 8.18 -4.84 -7.20
N VAL A 94 8.88 -4.47 -8.27
CA VAL A 94 9.29 -3.08 -8.52
C VAL A 94 8.96 -2.69 -9.97
N ALA A 95 8.26 -1.55 -10.12
CA ALA A 95 7.73 -1.10 -11.40
C ALA A 95 7.83 0.43 -11.56
N THR A 96 8.44 0.89 -12.66
CA THR A 96 8.43 2.30 -13.09
C THR A 96 7.29 2.63 -14.05
N ALA A 97 6.72 1.60 -14.69
CA ALA A 97 5.53 1.65 -15.52
C ALA A 97 4.67 0.42 -15.20
N VAL A 98 3.35 0.58 -15.17
CA VAL A 98 2.41 -0.49 -14.82
C VAL A 98 1.40 -0.63 -15.95
N SER A 99 1.31 -1.82 -16.52
CA SER A 99 0.39 -2.11 -17.63
C SER A 99 -1.05 -2.31 -17.12
N PRO A 100 -2.07 -2.15 -17.99
CA PRO A 100 -3.45 -2.50 -17.64
C PRO A 100 -3.62 -3.94 -17.17
N ASP A 101 -2.83 -4.88 -17.70
CA ASP A 101 -2.87 -6.30 -17.29
C ASP A 101 -2.42 -6.50 -15.83
N VAL A 102 -1.41 -5.74 -15.38
CA VAL A 102 -0.94 -5.78 -13.99
C VAL A 102 -1.99 -5.16 -13.06
N ILE A 103 -2.65 -4.08 -13.48
CA ILE A 103 -3.80 -3.51 -12.75
C ILE A 103 -4.92 -4.56 -12.63
N ALA A 104 -5.28 -5.22 -13.74
CA ALA A 104 -6.31 -6.25 -13.76
C ALA A 104 -5.95 -7.47 -12.90
N PHE A 105 -4.68 -7.88 -12.89
CA PHE A 105 -4.17 -8.93 -11.99
C PHE A 105 -4.39 -8.55 -10.52
N GLY A 106 -4.04 -7.32 -10.14
CA GLY A 106 -4.27 -6.80 -8.80
C GLY A 106 -5.74 -6.87 -8.40
N GLN A 107 -6.65 -6.44 -9.28
CA GLN A 107 -8.10 -6.48 -9.02
C GLN A 107 -8.63 -7.92 -8.88
N ARG A 108 -8.15 -8.86 -9.72
CA ARG A 108 -8.52 -10.29 -9.60
C ARG A 108 -8.02 -10.91 -8.30
N ALA A 109 -6.80 -10.58 -7.86
CA ALA A 109 -6.23 -11.06 -6.60
C ALA A 109 -7.02 -10.62 -5.35
N LYS A 110 -7.93 -9.64 -5.47
CA LYS A 110 -8.87 -9.29 -4.40
C LYS A 110 -10.06 -10.24 -4.25
N GLN A 111 -10.34 -11.05 -5.27
CA GLN A 111 -11.56 -11.85 -5.38
C GLN A 111 -11.30 -13.33 -5.66
N GLN A 112 -10.10 -13.67 -6.15
CA GLN A 112 -9.77 -15.00 -6.65
C GLN A 112 -8.42 -15.46 -6.10
N ILE A 113 -8.26 -16.78 -5.96
CA ILE A 113 -6.96 -17.40 -5.72
C ILE A 113 -6.16 -17.33 -7.01
N MET A 114 -4.95 -16.79 -6.91
CA MET A 114 -4.02 -16.61 -8.02
C MET A 114 -2.84 -17.58 -7.87
N THR A 115 -2.08 -17.81 -8.95
CA THR A 115 -0.91 -18.68 -8.91
C THR A 115 0.40 -17.90 -9.03
N GLN A 116 1.50 -18.46 -8.53
CA GLN A 116 2.83 -17.89 -8.76
C GLN A 116 3.21 -17.87 -10.24
N GLU A 117 2.79 -18.88 -11.01
CA GLU A 117 3.02 -18.98 -12.44
C GLU A 117 2.39 -17.80 -13.19
N ASP A 118 1.12 -17.48 -12.88
CA ASP A 118 0.44 -16.30 -13.45
C ASP A 118 1.19 -15.00 -13.14
N ALA A 119 1.65 -14.84 -11.89
CA ALA A 119 2.37 -13.65 -11.45
C ALA A 119 3.70 -13.49 -12.19
N ARG A 120 4.49 -14.57 -12.28
CA ARG A 120 5.82 -14.56 -12.91
C ARG A 120 5.73 -14.33 -14.42
N HIS A 121 4.82 -15.02 -15.12
CA HIS A 121 4.63 -14.81 -16.55
C HIS A 121 4.16 -13.38 -16.86
N LEU A 122 3.27 -12.82 -16.05
CA LEU A 122 2.82 -11.45 -16.25
C LEU A 122 3.94 -10.44 -15.97
N ALA A 123 4.73 -10.64 -14.92
CA ALA A 123 5.87 -9.78 -14.61
C ALA A 123 6.91 -9.80 -15.75
N GLU A 124 7.26 -10.99 -16.24
CA GLU A 124 8.20 -11.16 -17.35
C GLU A 124 7.72 -10.43 -18.62
N ARG A 125 6.48 -10.69 -19.05
CA ARG A 125 5.88 -10.01 -20.22
C ARG A 125 5.78 -8.50 -20.05
N SER A 126 5.60 -8.03 -18.83
CA SER A 126 5.50 -6.60 -18.52
C SER A 126 6.86 -5.94 -18.25
N GLY A 127 7.97 -6.69 -18.31
CA GLY A 127 9.31 -6.19 -18.02
C GLY A 127 9.51 -5.72 -16.57
N LEU A 128 8.78 -6.33 -15.62
CA LEU A 128 8.82 -5.97 -14.21
C LEU A 128 9.83 -6.82 -13.45
N THR A 129 10.45 -6.22 -12.42
CA THR A 129 11.23 -6.98 -11.45
C THR A 129 10.30 -7.61 -10.43
N LEU A 130 10.24 -8.94 -10.39
CA LEU A 130 9.48 -9.72 -9.41
C LEU A 130 10.39 -10.78 -8.79
N LEU A 131 10.56 -10.74 -7.47
CA LEU A 131 11.49 -11.60 -6.73
C LEU A 131 10.77 -12.28 -5.56
N GLY A 132 10.93 -13.59 -5.46
CA GLY A 132 10.74 -14.32 -4.22
C GLY A 132 12.03 -14.24 -3.38
N LEU A 133 11.89 -13.99 -2.09
CA LEU A 133 13.02 -13.73 -1.18
C LEU A 133 13.07 -14.71 0.00
N GLY A 134 12.25 -15.76 -0.02
CA GLY A 134 12.27 -16.81 0.99
C GLY A 134 11.14 -17.81 0.83
N GLY A 135 11.28 -18.92 1.55
CA GLY A 135 10.26 -19.99 1.65
C GLY A 135 9.85 -20.59 0.30
N THR A 136 8.55 -20.77 0.08
CA THR A 136 7.91 -21.22 -1.17
C THR A 136 7.79 -20.10 -2.21
N GLU A 137 8.14 -18.86 -1.84
CA GLU A 137 8.03 -17.65 -2.65
C GLU A 137 6.58 -17.22 -2.99
N ASP A 138 5.59 -17.64 -2.20
CA ASP A 138 4.17 -17.32 -2.46
C ASP A 138 3.86 -15.80 -2.41
N GLY A 139 4.62 -15.02 -1.65
CA GLY A 139 4.45 -13.56 -1.56
C GLY A 139 4.61 -12.82 -2.89
N VAL A 140 5.18 -13.45 -3.94
CA VAL A 140 5.27 -12.82 -5.28
C VAL A 140 3.90 -12.46 -5.85
N ILE A 141 2.85 -13.22 -5.51
CA ILE A 141 1.48 -12.98 -5.95
C ILE A 141 1.00 -11.64 -5.42
N GLY A 142 1.06 -11.44 -4.11
CA GLY A 142 0.56 -10.23 -3.49
C GLY A 142 1.47 -9.01 -3.71
N ALA A 143 2.78 -9.23 -3.88
CA ALA A 143 3.71 -8.18 -4.27
C ALA A 143 3.34 -7.61 -5.65
N LEU A 144 3.12 -8.44 -6.66
CA LEU A 144 2.66 -7.98 -7.97
C LEU A 144 1.26 -7.35 -7.90
N ALA A 145 0.34 -7.98 -7.17
CA ALA A 145 -1.02 -7.47 -7.00
C ALA A 145 -1.03 -6.06 -6.40
N SER A 146 -0.22 -5.81 -5.36
CA SER A 146 -0.14 -4.48 -4.72
C SER A 146 0.36 -3.38 -5.65
N VAL A 147 1.29 -3.69 -6.57
CA VAL A 147 1.74 -2.75 -7.61
C VAL A 147 0.59 -2.38 -8.54
N GLY A 148 -0.15 -3.37 -9.04
CA GLY A 148 -1.33 -3.14 -9.88
C GLY A 148 -2.43 -2.35 -9.17
N LEU A 149 -2.73 -2.71 -7.93
CA LEU A 149 -3.74 -2.04 -7.11
C LEU A 149 -3.34 -0.59 -6.81
N ALA A 150 -2.09 -0.32 -6.46
CA ALA A 150 -1.61 1.04 -6.23
C ALA A 150 -1.68 1.92 -7.49
N ALA A 151 -1.26 1.36 -8.63
CA ALA A 151 -1.27 2.03 -9.92
C ALA A 151 -2.69 2.31 -10.44
N SER A 152 -3.70 1.52 -10.01
CA SER A 152 -5.09 1.77 -10.37
C SER A 152 -5.61 3.12 -9.89
N GLY A 153 -5.07 3.63 -8.77
CA GLY A 153 -5.54 4.88 -8.17
C GLY A 153 -6.77 4.73 -7.27
N ASP A 154 -7.39 3.57 -7.21
CA ASP A 154 -8.70 3.38 -6.56
C ASP A 154 -8.73 2.31 -5.47
N ASP A 155 -7.58 1.71 -5.15
CA ASP A 155 -7.51 0.64 -4.15
C ASP A 155 -6.66 0.97 -2.93
N GLY A 156 -7.15 0.49 -1.79
CA GLY A 156 -6.42 0.43 -0.54
C GLY A 156 -6.54 1.69 0.29
N ARG A 157 -5.85 1.65 1.43
CA ARG A 157 -5.78 2.76 2.37
C ARG A 157 -4.35 3.12 2.68
N TYR A 158 -4.07 4.40 2.78
CA TYR A 158 -2.77 4.89 3.20
C TYR A 158 -2.49 4.49 4.64
N ILE A 159 -1.34 3.87 4.86
CA ILE A 159 -0.74 3.68 6.18
C ILE A 159 0.36 4.70 6.47
N ILE A 160 0.82 5.40 5.42
CA ILE A 160 1.56 6.68 5.43
C ILE A 160 1.07 7.51 4.23
N VAL A 161 0.74 8.78 4.48
CA VAL A 161 0.60 9.86 3.48
C VAL A 161 0.78 11.20 4.20
N GLY A 162 1.60 12.09 3.64
CA GLY A 162 1.97 13.35 4.31
C GLY A 162 2.33 13.16 5.79
N ARG A 163 1.73 13.98 6.65
CA ARG A 163 1.83 13.95 8.12
C ARG A 163 0.68 13.20 8.80
N SER A 164 -0.05 12.33 8.09
CA SER A 164 -1.21 11.58 8.62
C SER A 164 -0.94 10.75 9.89
N ARG A 165 0.33 10.48 10.21
CA ARG A 165 0.72 9.75 11.43
C ARG A 165 1.06 10.65 12.62
N GLU A 166 1.17 11.95 12.40
CA GLU A 166 1.51 12.95 13.41
C GLU A 166 0.26 13.63 13.98
N ILE A 167 -0.91 13.40 13.36
CA ILE A 167 -2.17 14.05 13.72
C ILE A 167 -3.17 13.07 14.36
N SER A 168 -3.81 13.53 15.42
CA SER A 168 -4.83 12.83 16.21
C SER A 168 -5.59 13.83 17.08
N GLY A 169 -6.75 13.45 17.61
CA GLY A 169 -7.65 14.33 18.36
C GLY A 169 -8.67 15.02 17.46
N GLU A 170 -9.28 16.09 17.95
CA GLU A 170 -10.21 16.93 17.18
C GLU A 170 -9.43 18.05 16.48
N LEU A 171 -9.43 18.03 15.14
CA LEU A 171 -8.68 18.99 14.33
C LEU A 171 -9.60 19.65 13.28
N PRO A 172 -9.40 20.93 12.97
CA PRO A 172 -10.08 21.57 11.84
C PRO A 172 -9.82 20.83 10.53
N VAL A 173 -10.82 20.80 9.64
CA VAL A 173 -10.67 20.25 8.28
C VAL A 173 -9.42 20.80 7.57
N ALA A 174 -9.16 22.11 7.71
CA ALA A 174 -8.00 22.76 7.12
C ALA A 174 -6.66 22.17 7.59
N GLU A 175 -6.54 21.77 8.86
CA GLU A 175 -5.32 21.14 9.38
C GLU A 175 -5.15 19.72 8.84
N VAL A 176 -6.25 18.98 8.66
CA VAL A 176 -6.23 17.65 8.03
C VAL A 176 -5.78 17.75 6.58
N LEU A 177 -6.29 18.71 5.82
CA LEU A 177 -5.83 18.97 4.44
C LEU A 177 -4.34 19.38 4.41
N ALA A 178 -3.92 20.28 5.31
CA ALA A 178 -2.52 20.69 5.45
C ALA A 178 -1.59 19.57 5.95
N ALA A 179 -2.13 18.46 6.47
CA ALA A 179 -1.37 17.26 6.78
C ALA A 179 -1.07 16.40 5.53
N GLY A 180 -1.50 16.82 4.34
CA GLY A 180 -1.30 16.10 3.08
C GLY A 180 -2.44 15.14 2.74
N ILE A 181 -3.66 15.45 3.20
CA ILE A 181 -4.89 14.81 2.73
C ILE A 181 -5.46 15.66 1.60
N ASP A 182 -5.84 15.03 0.49
CA ASP A 182 -6.34 15.75 -0.67
C ASP A 182 -7.81 16.14 -0.52
N VAL A 183 -8.60 15.25 0.08
CA VAL A 183 -10.07 15.37 0.14
C VAL A 183 -10.58 14.89 1.50
N VAL A 184 -11.53 15.63 2.08
CA VAL A 184 -12.38 15.14 3.17
C VAL A 184 -13.82 15.09 2.66
N GLN A 185 -14.47 13.92 2.79
CA GLN A 185 -15.84 13.74 2.32
C GLN A 185 -16.61 12.70 3.13
N THR A 186 -17.94 12.71 3.00
CA THR A 186 -18.79 11.65 3.53
C THR A 186 -18.77 10.41 2.62
N PRO A 187 -19.22 9.22 3.10
CA PRO A 187 -19.46 8.06 2.24
C PRO A 187 -20.37 8.33 1.04
N GLY A 188 -21.28 9.31 1.16
CA GLY A 188 -22.17 9.74 0.08
C GLY A 188 -21.49 10.61 -0.99
N GLY A 189 -20.22 10.98 -0.79
CA GLY A 189 -19.46 11.84 -1.71
C GLY A 189 -19.65 13.34 -1.46
N GLU A 190 -20.28 13.72 -0.34
CA GLU A 190 -20.41 15.14 0.02
C GLU A 190 -19.09 15.66 0.59
N MET A 191 -18.57 16.72 -0.02
CA MET A 191 -17.33 17.36 0.42
C MET A 191 -17.53 18.05 1.78
N VAL A 192 -16.62 17.80 2.70
CA VAL A 192 -16.59 18.47 4.00
C VAL A 192 -15.41 19.45 4.00
N SER A 193 -15.72 20.75 4.01
CA SER A 193 -14.72 21.83 3.92
C SER A 193 -14.46 22.54 5.25
N GLU A 194 -15.32 22.37 6.25
CA GLU A 194 -15.25 23.05 7.54
C GLU A 194 -15.70 22.17 8.72
N GLY A 195 -15.41 22.65 9.94
CA GLY A 195 -15.70 21.96 11.19
C GLY A 195 -14.49 21.18 11.74
N LEU A 196 -14.73 20.50 12.85
CA LEU A 196 -13.75 19.64 13.52
C LEU A 196 -13.93 18.19 13.10
N ILE A 197 -12.81 17.48 12.91
CA ILE A 197 -12.75 16.05 12.67
C ILE A 197 -12.08 15.39 13.86
N ALA A 198 -12.78 14.51 14.56
CA ALA A 198 -12.25 13.61 15.56
C ALA A 198 -11.50 12.44 14.89
N ILE A 199 -10.20 12.35 15.16
CA ILE A 199 -9.27 11.40 14.56
C ILE A 199 -8.56 10.62 15.67
N ASP A 200 -8.84 9.32 15.80
CA ASP A 200 -7.96 8.42 16.56
C ASP A 200 -6.72 8.08 15.73
N LYS A 201 -6.96 7.56 14.51
CA LYS A 201 -5.90 7.18 13.58
C LYS A 201 -6.32 7.46 12.16
N LEU A 202 -5.65 8.41 11.52
CA LEU A 202 -5.95 8.77 10.15
C LEU A 202 -5.44 7.70 9.17
N ARG A 203 -6.38 7.08 8.44
CA ARG A 203 -6.12 6.09 7.39
C ARG A 203 -6.97 6.40 6.16
N PRO A 204 -6.60 7.45 5.40
CA PRO A 204 -7.32 7.84 4.20
C PRO A 204 -7.36 6.71 3.18
N ALA A 205 -8.44 6.60 2.43
CA ALA A 205 -8.52 5.70 1.29
C ALA A 205 -7.79 6.31 0.08
N ARG A 206 -7.32 5.47 -0.84
CA ARG A 206 -6.87 5.92 -2.15
C ARG A 206 -8.03 5.86 -3.15
N ARG A 207 -8.43 7.00 -3.70
CA ARG A 207 -9.52 7.12 -4.70
C ARG A 207 -9.13 8.14 -5.75
N GLY A 208 -9.26 7.80 -7.03
CA GLY A 208 -8.83 8.67 -8.15
C GLY A 208 -7.37 9.12 -8.06
N GLY A 209 -6.50 8.35 -7.40
CA GLY A 209 -5.12 8.72 -7.11
C GLY A 209 -4.91 9.64 -5.90
N GLN A 210 -5.99 10.11 -5.26
CA GLN A 210 -6.00 11.03 -4.13
C GLN A 210 -6.10 10.30 -2.77
N ALA A 211 -5.60 10.93 -1.72
CA ALA A 211 -5.81 10.56 -0.32
C ALA A 211 -7.12 11.18 0.19
N VAL A 212 -8.13 10.33 0.36
CA VAL A 212 -9.47 10.72 0.76
C VAL A 212 -9.74 10.29 2.19
N ALA A 213 -9.92 11.26 3.09
CA ALA A 213 -10.39 11.03 4.45
C ALA A 213 -11.92 10.98 4.47
N TYR A 214 -12.47 9.79 4.73
CA TYR A 214 -13.90 9.64 4.92
C TYR A 214 -14.30 10.01 6.35
N VAL A 215 -15.41 10.74 6.47
CA VAL A 215 -15.97 11.19 7.75
C VAL A 215 -17.47 10.97 7.84
N GLU A 216 -17.97 10.75 9.05
CA GLU A 216 -19.40 10.70 9.37
C GLU A 216 -19.73 11.69 10.49
N TRP A 217 -20.90 12.32 10.43
CA TRP A 217 -21.33 13.24 11.48
C TRP A 217 -21.86 12.44 12.68
N ASP A 218 -21.29 12.67 13.85
CA ASP A 218 -21.72 12.03 15.09
C ASP A 218 -21.53 12.99 16.27
N GLN A 219 -22.58 13.17 17.07
CA GLN A 219 -22.56 13.98 18.30
C GLN A 219 -21.96 15.39 18.17
N GLY A 220 -22.18 16.06 17.03
CA GLY A 220 -21.74 17.45 16.82
C GLY A 220 -20.31 17.60 16.28
N VAL A 221 -19.67 16.50 15.90
CA VAL A 221 -18.32 16.50 15.31
C VAL A 221 -18.27 15.52 14.13
N TRP A 222 -17.43 15.79 13.13
CA TRP A 222 -17.10 14.79 12.11
C TRP A 222 -16.18 13.74 12.71
N ARG A 223 -16.43 12.45 12.50
CA ARG A 223 -15.54 11.38 12.94
C ARG A 223 -14.88 10.75 11.73
N HIS A 224 -13.56 10.65 11.75
CA HIS A 224 -12.86 9.87 10.72
C HIS A 224 -13.27 8.40 10.82
N ILE A 225 -13.71 7.84 9.70
CA ILE A 225 -14.07 6.43 9.57
C ILE A 225 -13.11 5.72 8.62
N ARG A 226 -12.95 4.41 8.88
CA ARG A 226 -12.23 3.54 7.96
C ARG A 226 -13.15 3.14 6.82
N TYR A 227 -12.78 3.53 5.61
CA TYR A 227 -13.45 3.14 4.38
C TYR A 227 -12.60 2.11 3.64
N GLU A 228 -13.17 0.96 3.25
CA GLU A 228 -12.48 -0.09 2.48
C GLU A 228 -12.74 0.06 0.98
#